data_AF-A0A6P0I5E5-F1
#
_entry.id   AF-A0A6P0I5E5-F1
#
_cell.length_a   1.000
_cell.length_b   1.000
_cell.length_c   1.000
_cell.angle_alpha   90.00
_cell.angle_beta   90.00
_cell.angle_gamma   90.00
#
_symmetry.space_group_name_H-M   'P 1'
#
loop_
_entity.id
_entity.type
_entity.pdbx_description
1 polymer ?
#
loop_
_entity_poly.entity_id
_entity_poly.type
_entity_poly.pdbx_seq_one_letter_code
_entity_poly.pdbx_strand_id
1 'polypeptide(L)'
;VAFANWRSMGKKDEEFHQRGYQLIHVPPGKDSADLKMATVGASIFVNYPTAKEVLVCSSDRGLTHLGTTLQSHGLTVYQVRKYKNQITVLNSQTGESQVYAISVPDIPTIDTFIIQLQELIRSESEKIGLQWIKFSRISALYKETYKLNLKDVVVNHFPDQKSRQIFVNYPAYFAIHQPSEKSQTYVSIFNLFKPEQKSLTPPTDNGEVPTNITDIAEITSQEVMEKVLVKIVTNLTDGSPDNYVPISNLGSEFNRLYGRPITKTIKRFQPSKKFPKYLELCTSLKLHQSEEGRWFVSLQ
;
A
#
# COMPACT_ATOMS: atom_id res chain seq x y z
N VAL A 1 9.44 31.44 -7.01
CA VAL A 1 8.12 32.12 -7.04
C VAL A 1 7.08 31.14 -7.57
N ALA A 2 5.89 31.10 -6.99
CA ALA A 2 4.79 30.22 -7.42
C ALA A 2 3.54 31.05 -7.76
N PHE A 3 2.89 30.73 -8.87
CA PHE A 3 1.71 31.44 -9.37
C PHE A 3 0.51 30.49 -9.38
N ALA A 4 -0.57 30.84 -8.68
CA ALA A 4 -1.81 30.06 -8.73
C ALA A 4 -3.01 30.88 -8.23
N ASN A 5 -4.21 30.39 -8.56
CA ASN A 5 -5.39 30.73 -7.79
C ASN A 5 -5.36 29.98 -6.45
N TRP A 6 -4.63 30.52 -5.47
CA TRP A 6 -4.45 29.88 -4.15
C TRP A 6 -5.77 29.57 -3.44
N ARG A 7 -6.83 30.36 -3.67
CA ARG A 7 -8.17 30.10 -3.10
C ARG A 7 -8.76 28.77 -3.56
N SER A 8 -8.43 28.30 -4.76
CA SER A 8 -8.90 27.01 -5.30
C SER A 8 -7.93 25.86 -5.05
N MET A 9 -6.79 26.09 -4.38
CA MET A 9 -5.70 25.10 -4.25
C MET A 9 -5.70 24.38 -2.89
N GLY A 10 -6.70 24.62 -2.03
CA GLY A 10 -6.78 24.02 -0.69
C GLY A 10 -5.57 24.41 0.16
N LYS A 11 -4.97 23.46 0.88
CA LYS A 11 -3.82 23.69 1.79
C LYS A 11 -2.45 23.78 1.09
N LYS A 12 -2.41 23.86 -0.24
CA LYS A 12 -1.14 23.91 -0.98
C LYS A 12 -0.42 25.24 -0.84
N ASP A 13 -1.14 26.31 -0.55
CA ASP A 13 -0.55 27.60 -0.19
C ASP A 13 0.32 27.49 1.06
N GLU A 14 -0.18 26.85 2.12
CA GLU A 14 0.54 26.59 3.35
C GLU A 14 1.80 25.74 3.09
N GLU A 15 1.66 24.64 2.33
CA GLU A 15 2.80 23.78 1.97
C GLU A 15 3.90 24.55 1.22
N PHE A 16 3.54 25.30 0.19
CA PHE A 16 4.53 26.02 -0.62
C PHE A 16 5.15 27.19 0.15
N HIS A 17 4.38 27.86 1.00
CA HIS A 17 4.90 28.89 1.88
C HIS A 17 5.92 28.33 2.87
N GLN A 18 5.63 27.18 3.51
CA GLN A 18 6.58 26.49 4.42
C GLN A 18 7.88 26.08 3.70
N ARG A 19 7.80 25.78 2.40
CA ARG A 19 8.97 25.47 1.55
C ARG A 19 9.73 26.72 1.07
N GLY A 20 9.33 27.91 1.51
CA GLY A 20 10.00 29.18 1.18
C GLY A 20 9.61 29.79 -0.17
N TYR A 21 8.53 29.34 -0.80
CA TYR A 21 8.08 29.94 -2.06
C TYR A 21 7.40 31.29 -1.81
N GLN A 22 7.82 32.31 -2.56
CA GLN A 22 7.01 33.52 -2.72
C GLN A 22 5.75 33.18 -3.53
N LEU A 23 4.59 33.33 -2.91
CA LEU A 23 3.29 33.01 -3.51
C LEU A 23 2.68 34.25 -4.17
N ILE A 24 2.34 34.15 -5.45
CA ILE A 24 1.64 35.19 -6.19
C ILE A 24 0.23 34.69 -6.51
N HIS A 25 -0.77 35.37 -5.97
CA HIS A 25 -2.17 35.06 -6.23
C HIS A 25 -2.55 35.51 -7.63
N VAL A 26 -3.22 34.61 -8.36
CA VAL A 26 -3.77 34.88 -9.68
C VAL A 26 -5.30 34.70 -9.62
N PRO A 27 -6.08 35.71 -10.01
CA PRO A 27 -7.53 35.59 -10.15
C PRO A 27 -7.93 34.47 -11.13
N PRO A 28 -9.15 33.90 -10.99
CA PRO A 28 -9.66 32.93 -11.95
C PRO A 28 -9.85 33.57 -13.32
N GLY A 29 -9.43 32.86 -14.35
CA GLY A 29 -9.60 33.27 -15.75
C GLY A 29 -8.80 32.35 -16.67
N LYS A 30 -9.23 32.25 -17.92
CA LYS A 30 -8.51 31.48 -18.94
C LYS A 30 -7.10 32.07 -19.11
N ASP A 31 -6.08 31.22 -19.08
CA ASP A 31 -4.65 31.55 -19.27
C ASP A 31 -4.13 32.67 -18.33
N SER A 32 -4.86 33.00 -17.26
CA SER A 32 -4.54 34.14 -16.39
C SER A 32 -3.27 33.89 -15.57
N ALA A 33 -3.00 32.64 -15.22
CA ALA A 33 -1.77 32.25 -14.52
C ALA A 33 -0.55 32.40 -15.43
N ASP A 34 -0.67 31.97 -16.68
CA ASP A 34 0.41 32.06 -17.67
C ASP A 34 0.70 33.52 -18.02
N LEU A 35 -0.33 34.34 -18.21
CA LEU A 35 -0.17 35.77 -18.45
C LEU A 35 0.50 36.46 -17.25
N LYS A 36 0.07 36.16 -16.02
CA LYS A 36 0.69 36.74 -14.81
C LYS A 36 2.13 36.29 -14.66
N MET A 37 2.43 35.03 -14.94
CA MET A 37 3.79 34.49 -14.95
C MET A 37 4.65 35.18 -16.01
N ALA A 38 4.13 35.41 -17.22
CA ALA A 38 4.84 36.13 -18.27
C ALA A 38 5.14 37.58 -17.85
N THR A 39 4.14 38.32 -17.35
CA THR A 39 4.30 39.72 -16.95
C THR A 39 5.25 39.90 -15.77
N VAL A 40 5.07 39.12 -14.70
CA VAL A 40 5.93 39.23 -13.50
C VAL A 40 7.28 38.58 -13.75
N GLY A 41 7.32 37.47 -14.48
CA GLY A 41 8.56 36.79 -14.84
C GLY A 41 9.46 37.66 -15.70
N ALA A 42 8.91 38.42 -16.65
CA ALA A 42 9.69 39.29 -17.52
C ALA A 42 10.46 40.39 -16.76
N SER A 43 10.03 40.76 -15.56
CA SER A 43 10.70 41.74 -14.69
C SER A 43 11.41 41.12 -13.49
N ILE A 44 11.69 39.81 -13.52
CA ILE A 44 12.27 39.09 -12.38
C ILE A 44 13.61 39.69 -11.93
N PHE A 45 14.41 40.22 -12.87
CA PHE A 45 15.70 40.86 -12.59
C PHE A 45 15.58 42.14 -11.74
N VAL A 46 14.41 42.78 -11.70
CA VAL A 46 14.18 43.96 -10.84
C VAL A 46 14.13 43.55 -9.37
N ASN A 47 13.44 42.44 -9.08
CA ASN A 47 13.29 41.95 -7.72
C ASN A 47 14.41 40.99 -7.31
N TYR A 48 15.11 40.40 -8.28
CA TYR A 48 16.18 39.43 -8.09
C TYR A 48 17.39 39.79 -8.97
N PRO A 49 18.08 40.92 -8.69
CA PRO A 49 19.15 41.44 -9.55
C PRO A 49 20.39 40.55 -9.60
N THR A 50 20.58 39.66 -8.61
CA THR A 50 21.70 38.71 -8.56
C THR A 50 21.39 37.38 -9.22
N ALA A 51 20.18 37.18 -9.77
CA ALA A 51 19.83 35.95 -10.45
C ALA A 51 20.66 35.79 -11.73
N LYS A 52 21.21 34.59 -11.94
CA LYS A 52 21.96 34.22 -13.15
C LYS A 52 21.22 33.19 -14.00
N GLU A 53 20.41 32.37 -13.33
CA GLU A 53 19.69 31.26 -13.93
C GLU A 53 18.22 31.31 -13.51
N VAL A 54 17.32 30.98 -14.45
CA VAL A 54 15.88 30.94 -14.21
C VAL A 54 15.32 29.63 -14.72
N LEU A 55 14.65 28.90 -13.82
CA LEU A 55 13.92 27.67 -14.16
C LEU A 55 12.44 28.03 -14.35
N VAL A 56 11.96 27.91 -15.59
CA VAL A 56 10.55 28.13 -15.95
C VAL A 56 9.83 26.78 -15.93
N CYS A 57 9.10 26.52 -14.85
CA CYS A 57 8.35 25.28 -14.65
C CYS A 57 6.96 25.35 -15.30
N SER A 58 6.88 25.16 -16.61
CA SER A 58 5.60 25.04 -17.32
C SER A 58 5.72 24.13 -18.55
N SER A 59 4.63 23.48 -18.91
CA SER A 59 4.51 22.70 -20.15
C SER A 59 3.88 23.48 -21.29
N ASP A 60 3.40 24.71 -21.04
CA ASP A 60 2.78 25.55 -22.05
C ASP A 60 3.83 26.20 -22.97
N ARG A 61 3.59 26.11 -24.28
CA ARG A 61 4.39 26.79 -25.30
C ARG A 61 4.20 28.30 -25.27
N GLY A 62 3.09 28.81 -24.71
CA GLY A 62 2.82 30.23 -24.56
C GLY A 62 3.91 30.99 -23.77
N LEU A 63 4.64 30.29 -22.90
CA LEU A 63 5.72 30.87 -22.10
C LEU A 63 7.09 30.87 -22.80
N THR A 64 7.16 30.49 -24.08
CA THR A 64 8.41 30.57 -24.86
C THR A 64 8.91 32.01 -24.96
N HIS A 65 8.00 32.98 -25.16
CA HIS A 65 8.35 34.40 -25.24
C HIS A 65 8.91 34.96 -23.94
N LEU A 66 8.44 34.45 -22.78
CA LEU A 66 9.03 34.78 -21.48
C LEU A 66 10.49 34.31 -21.44
N GLY A 67 10.75 33.07 -21.88
CA GLY A 67 12.11 32.54 -21.94
C GLY A 67 13.03 33.39 -22.82
N THR A 68 12.58 33.76 -24.03
CA THR A 68 13.36 34.63 -24.92
C THR A 68 13.64 36.00 -24.30
N THR A 69 12.64 36.60 -23.63
CA THR A 69 12.82 37.89 -22.94
C THR A 69 13.84 37.79 -21.81
N LEU A 70 13.81 36.71 -21.02
CA LEU A 70 14.77 36.50 -19.95
C LEU A 70 16.19 36.30 -20.49
N GLN A 71 16.33 35.55 -21.59
CA GLN A 71 17.62 35.35 -22.26
C GLN A 71 18.20 36.66 -22.83
N SER A 72 17.37 37.54 -23.39
CA SER A 72 17.85 38.83 -23.90
C SER A 72 18.39 39.75 -22.80
N HIS A 73 17.99 39.52 -21.55
CA HIS A 73 18.53 40.19 -20.36
C HIS A 73 19.74 39.46 -19.75
N GLY A 74 20.33 38.50 -20.46
CA GLY A 74 21.56 37.80 -20.05
C GLY A 74 21.36 36.67 -19.04
N LEU A 75 20.12 36.24 -18.80
CA LEU A 75 19.82 35.12 -17.90
C LEU A 75 19.90 33.78 -18.63
N THR A 76 20.44 32.76 -17.96
CA THR A 76 20.37 31.38 -18.45
C THR A 76 18.99 30.80 -18.13
N VAL A 77 18.23 30.42 -19.15
CA VAL A 77 16.85 29.97 -18.96
C VAL A 77 16.73 28.47 -19.19
N TYR A 78 16.19 27.78 -18.19
CA TYR A 78 15.87 26.36 -18.26
C TYR A 78 14.36 26.15 -18.28
N GLN A 79 13.85 25.48 -19.29
CA GLN A 79 12.45 25.05 -19.32
C GLN A 79 12.32 23.71 -18.61
N VAL A 80 11.52 23.68 -17.56
CA VAL A 80 11.28 22.48 -16.75
C VAL A 80 9.89 21.94 -17.06
N ARG A 81 9.83 20.73 -17.62
CA ARG A 81 8.58 20.05 -17.97
C ARG A 81 8.47 18.75 -17.20
N LYS A 82 7.28 18.43 -16.72
CA LYS A 82 6.97 17.13 -16.14
C LYS A 82 6.17 16.31 -17.14
N TYR A 83 6.69 15.13 -17.50
CA TYR A 83 5.95 14.14 -18.28
C TYR A 83 5.92 12.82 -17.53
N LYS A 84 4.72 12.36 -17.17
CA LYS A 84 4.51 11.18 -16.31
C LYS A 84 5.40 11.25 -15.06
N ASN A 85 6.42 10.40 -15.01
CA ASN A 85 7.33 10.20 -13.88
C ASN A 85 8.75 10.72 -14.15
N GLN A 86 8.89 11.62 -15.12
CA GLN A 86 10.16 12.24 -15.48
C GLN A 86 10.02 13.77 -15.50
N ILE A 87 11.10 14.44 -15.11
CA ILE A 87 11.28 15.88 -15.25
C ILE A 87 12.35 16.09 -16.32
N THR A 88 11.99 16.80 -17.38
CA THR A 88 12.93 17.23 -18.41
C THR A 88 13.30 18.68 -18.16
N VAL A 89 14.59 18.96 -18.06
CA VAL A 89 15.16 20.30 -17.94
C VAL A 89 15.87 20.61 -19.24
N LEU A 90 15.29 21.49 -20.05
CA LEU A 90 15.84 21.94 -21.32
C LEU A 90 16.55 23.28 -21.13
N ASN A 91 17.85 23.33 -21.41
CA ASN A 91 18.58 24.58 -21.52
C ASN A 91 18.15 25.28 -22.81
N SER A 92 17.54 26.46 -22.68
CA SER A 92 16.98 27.20 -23.82
C SER A 92 18.06 27.88 -24.67
N GLN A 93 19.30 27.97 -24.19
CA GLN A 93 20.42 28.60 -24.89
C GLN A 93 21.22 27.58 -25.72
N THR A 94 21.50 26.40 -25.15
CA THR A 94 22.27 25.34 -25.83
C THR A 94 21.40 24.31 -26.54
N GLY A 95 20.12 24.23 -26.19
CA GLY A 95 19.21 23.17 -26.66
C GLY A 95 19.42 21.82 -25.97
N GLU A 96 20.38 21.71 -25.04
CA GLU A 96 20.65 20.48 -24.30
C GLU A 96 19.52 20.18 -23.32
N SER A 97 19.14 18.90 -23.24
CA SER A 97 18.10 18.44 -22.32
C SER A 97 18.67 17.42 -21.35
N GLN A 98 18.38 17.62 -20.06
CA GLN A 98 18.64 16.66 -19.01
C GLN A 98 17.31 16.05 -18.55
N VAL A 99 17.27 14.72 -18.42
CA VAL A 99 16.08 14.01 -17.98
C VAL A 99 16.35 13.41 -16.60
N TYR A 100 15.50 13.79 -15.66
CA TYR A 100 15.54 13.32 -14.27
C TYR A 100 14.35 12.41 -14.03
N ALA A 101 14.59 11.18 -13.57
CA ALA A 101 13.52 10.34 -13.06
C ALA A 101 13.03 10.91 -11.72
N ILE A 102 11.71 11.14 -11.60
CA ILE A 102 11.12 11.38 -10.29
C ILE A 102 11.19 10.03 -9.58
N SER A 103 11.95 9.93 -8.48
CA SER A 103 11.94 8.71 -7.67
C SER A 103 10.48 8.40 -7.32
N VAL A 104 9.93 7.32 -7.92
CA VAL A 104 8.66 6.77 -7.45
C VAL A 104 8.95 6.34 -6.03
N PRO A 105 8.10 6.70 -5.06
CA PRO A 105 8.19 6.08 -3.75
C PRO A 105 8.20 4.56 -3.95
N ASP A 106 9.25 3.89 -3.48
CA ASP A 106 9.38 2.45 -3.66
C ASP A 106 8.19 1.77 -2.99
N ILE A 107 7.29 1.20 -3.80
CA ILE A 107 6.05 0.63 -3.29
C ILE A 107 6.42 -0.73 -2.71
N PRO A 108 6.22 -0.95 -1.39
CA PRO A 108 6.60 -2.22 -0.77
C PRO A 108 5.85 -3.37 -1.45
N THR A 109 6.46 -4.56 -1.47
CA THR A 109 5.76 -5.79 -1.87
C THR A 109 4.54 -6.02 -0.97
N ILE A 110 3.61 -6.86 -1.41
CA ILE A 110 2.40 -7.11 -0.64
C ILE A 110 2.71 -7.68 0.76
N ASP A 111 3.67 -8.61 0.87
CA ASP A 111 4.04 -9.21 2.16
C ASP A 111 4.68 -8.18 3.09
N THR A 112 5.60 -7.36 2.56
CA THR A 112 6.20 -6.25 3.30
C THR A 112 5.14 -5.25 3.77
N PHE A 113 4.16 -4.93 2.91
CA PHE A 113 3.08 -4.01 3.26
C PHE A 113 2.20 -4.55 4.40
N ILE A 114 1.90 -5.85 4.41
CA ILE A 114 1.15 -6.50 5.48
C ILE A 114 1.92 -6.45 6.80
N ILE A 115 3.22 -6.75 6.78
CA ILE A 115 4.09 -6.67 7.97
C ILE A 115 4.12 -5.24 8.51
N GLN A 116 4.31 -4.24 7.65
CA GLN A 116 4.31 -2.83 8.03
C GLN A 116 3.00 -2.39 8.70
N LEU A 117 1.85 -2.87 8.19
CA LEU A 117 0.55 -2.60 8.80
C LEU A 117 0.40 -3.28 10.17
N GLN A 118 0.86 -4.53 10.31
CA GLN A 118 0.81 -5.24 11.58
C GLN A 118 1.67 -4.57 12.66
N GLU A 119 2.90 -4.18 12.32
CA GLU A 119 3.81 -3.48 13.24
C GLU A 119 3.24 -2.13 13.68
N LEU A 120 2.68 -1.38 12.74
CA LEU A 120 2.10 -0.07 13.01
C LEU A 120 0.86 -0.18 13.91
N ILE A 121 -0.03 -1.14 13.65
CA ILE A 121 -1.20 -1.38 14.49
C ILE A 121 -0.76 -1.87 15.88
N ARG A 122 0.23 -2.76 15.97
CA ARG A 122 0.77 -3.25 17.23
C ARG A 122 1.32 -2.10 18.08
N SER A 123 2.25 -1.34 17.51
CA SER A 123 2.90 -0.22 18.20
C SER A 123 1.89 0.83 18.68
N GLU A 124 0.92 1.18 17.85
CA GLU A 124 -0.10 2.15 18.26
C GLU A 124 -1.04 1.54 19.33
N SER A 125 -1.37 0.24 19.26
CA SER A 125 -2.21 -0.41 20.27
C SER A 125 -1.55 -0.46 21.65
N GLU A 126 -0.24 -0.73 21.71
CA GLU A 126 0.57 -0.71 22.93
C GLU A 126 0.66 0.71 23.51
N LYS A 127 0.81 1.70 22.63
CA LYS A 127 0.91 3.11 23.01
C LYS A 127 -0.38 3.68 23.62
N ILE A 128 -1.54 3.33 23.04
CA ILE A 128 -2.84 3.87 23.47
C ILE A 128 -3.58 2.95 24.45
N GLY A 129 -3.10 1.72 24.66
CA GLY A 129 -3.76 0.71 25.49
C GLY A 129 -5.09 0.20 24.94
N LEU A 130 -5.38 0.41 23.64
CA LEU A 130 -6.62 0.00 22.99
C LEU A 130 -6.31 -0.99 21.87
N GLN A 131 -7.03 -2.11 21.84
CA GLN A 131 -6.89 -3.12 20.80
C GLN A 131 -7.51 -2.70 19.46
N TRP A 132 -8.51 -1.83 19.48
CA TRP A 132 -9.24 -1.39 18.28
C TRP A 132 -8.80 0.00 17.85
N ILE A 133 -8.13 0.08 16.70
CA ILE A 133 -7.58 1.33 16.18
C ILE A 133 -8.41 1.82 15.00
N LYS A 134 -8.72 3.12 14.99
CA LYS A 134 -9.45 3.73 13.87
C LYS A 134 -8.65 3.64 12.57
N PHE A 135 -9.31 3.26 11.47
CA PHE A 135 -8.68 3.21 10.14
C PHE A 135 -8.05 4.55 9.73
N SER A 136 -8.70 5.67 10.06
CA SER A 136 -8.15 7.01 9.78
C SER A 136 -6.82 7.26 10.48
N ARG A 137 -6.65 6.74 11.70
CA ARG A 137 -5.40 6.83 12.46
C ARG A 137 -4.30 5.97 11.84
N ILE A 138 -4.62 4.75 11.45
CA ILE A 138 -3.70 3.84 10.74
C ILE A 138 -3.20 4.49 9.44
N SER A 139 -4.12 5.06 8.65
CA SER A 139 -3.77 5.76 7.41
C SER A 139 -2.85 6.97 7.64
N ALA A 140 -3.12 7.76 8.68
CA ALA A 140 -2.27 8.90 9.06
C ALA A 140 -0.87 8.44 9.49
N LEU A 141 -0.80 7.46 10.40
CA LEU A 141 0.45 6.88 10.88
C LEU A 141 1.29 6.28 9.75
N TYR A 142 0.65 5.60 8.79
CA TYR A 142 1.34 5.00 7.65
C TYR A 142 2.01 6.08 6.79
N LYS A 143 1.31 7.20 6.57
CA LYS A 143 1.86 8.38 5.87
C LYS A 143 2.98 9.06 6.66
N GLU A 144 2.84 9.17 7.98
CA GLU A 144 3.84 9.76 8.85
C GLU A 144 5.15 8.94 8.85
N THR A 145 5.02 7.61 8.94
CA THR A 145 6.12 6.66 9.09
C THR A 145 6.83 6.39 7.77
N TYR A 146 6.09 6.02 6.72
CA TYR A 146 6.67 5.55 5.45
C TYR A 146 6.68 6.61 4.36
N LYS A 147 6.17 7.82 4.64
CA LYS A 147 6.00 8.92 3.64
C LYS A 147 5.17 8.51 2.41
N LEU A 148 4.41 7.42 2.54
CA LEU A 148 3.54 6.84 1.52
C LEU A 148 2.09 7.01 1.93
N ASN A 149 1.21 7.33 0.99
CA ASN A 149 -0.22 7.29 1.28
C ASN A 149 -0.70 5.83 1.24
N LEU A 150 -1.32 5.37 2.33
CA LEU A 150 -1.89 4.02 2.41
C LEU A 150 -2.83 3.74 1.23
N LYS A 151 -3.60 4.74 0.78
CA LYS A 151 -4.48 4.59 -0.38
C LYS A 151 -3.71 4.24 -1.64
N ASP A 152 -2.58 4.90 -1.88
CA ASP A 152 -1.82 4.75 -3.12
C ASP A 152 -1.13 3.38 -3.15
N VAL A 153 -0.65 2.90 -1.99
CA VAL A 153 -0.09 1.55 -1.85
C VAL A 153 -1.17 0.47 -2.09
N VAL A 154 -2.38 0.66 -1.55
CA VAL A 154 -3.49 -0.30 -1.78
C VAL A 154 -3.91 -0.33 -3.24
N VAL A 155 -4.07 0.83 -3.89
CA VAL A 155 -4.49 0.90 -5.30
C VAL A 155 -3.44 0.25 -6.22
N ASN A 156 -2.16 0.31 -5.86
CA ASN A 156 -1.09 -0.36 -6.62
C ASN A 156 -1.20 -1.88 -6.59
N HIS A 157 -1.48 -2.46 -5.41
CA HIS A 157 -1.60 -3.92 -5.26
C HIS A 157 -2.98 -4.47 -5.63
N PHE A 158 -4.02 -3.66 -5.44
CA PHE A 158 -5.41 -4.02 -5.67
C PHE A 158 -6.11 -2.90 -6.45
N PRO A 159 -5.94 -2.85 -7.78
CA PRO A 159 -6.68 -1.94 -8.63
C PRO A 159 -8.19 -2.07 -8.34
N ASP A 160 -8.91 -0.94 -8.32
CA ASP A 160 -10.36 -0.84 -8.08
C ASP A 160 -10.84 -1.14 -6.65
N GLN A 161 -9.96 -1.42 -5.70
CA GLN A 161 -10.35 -1.64 -4.31
C GLN A 161 -10.24 -0.39 -3.43
N LYS A 162 -11.18 -0.26 -2.48
CA LYS A 162 -11.11 0.77 -1.44
C LYS A 162 -10.02 0.41 -0.44
N SER A 163 -9.33 1.41 0.11
CA SER A 163 -8.20 1.20 1.04
C SER A 163 -8.50 0.29 2.23
N ARG A 164 -9.74 0.27 2.73
CA ARG A 164 -10.17 -0.62 3.82
C ARG A 164 -10.20 -2.10 3.44
N GLN A 165 -10.30 -2.40 2.15
CA GLN A 165 -10.49 -3.75 1.64
C GLN A 165 -9.25 -4.61 1.87
N ILE A 166 -8.08 -4.00 2.05
CA ILE A 166 -6.86 -4.71 2.47
C ILE A 166 -7.10 -5.52 3.76
N PHE A 167 -7.75 -4.94 4.76
CA PHE A 167 -8.00 -5.65 6.02
C PHE A 167 -9.05 -6.76 5.86
N VAL A 168 -9.94 -6.64 4.87
CA VAL A 168 -10.97 -7.65 4.57
C VAL A 168 -10.35 -8.84 3.81
N ASN A 169 -9.39 -8.54 2.92
CA ASN A 169 -8.72 -9.55 2.10
C ASN A 169 -7.70 -10.36 2.91
N TYR A 170 -7.25 -9.83 4.06
CA TYR A 170 -6.25 -10.46 4.93
C TYR A 170 -6.81 -10.75 6.34
N PRO A 171 -7.91 -11.52 6.46
CA PRO A 171 -8.59 -11.78 7.74
C PRO A 171 -7.78 -12.67 8.69
N ALA A 172 -6.76 -13.37 8.19
CA ALA A 172 -5.82 -14.12 9.02
C ALA A 172 -4.99 -13.21 9.93
N TYR A 173 -4.76 -11.96 9.51
CA TYR A 173 -3.92 -10.99 10.21
C TYR A 173 -4.74 -9.88 10.87
N PHE A 174 -5.86 -9.49 10.26
CA PHE A 174 -6.63 -8.33 10.68
C PHE A 174 -8.08 -8.68 11.02
N ALA A 175 -8.57 -8.09 12.10
CA ALA A 175 -9.99 -8.03 12.43
C ALA A 175 -10.53 -6.65 12.09
N ILE A 176 -11.73 -6.58 11.51
CA ILE A 176 -12.43 -5.32 11.25
C ILE A 176 -13.70 -5.28 12.07
N HIS A 177 -13.95 -4.12 12.69
CA HIS A 177 -15.21 -3.81 13.34
C HIS A 177 -15.78 -2.50 12.81
N GLN A 178 -17.03 -2.55 12.36
CA GLN A 178 -17.78 -1.38 11.91
C GLN A 178 -19.22 -1.49 12.44
N PRO A 179 -19.60 -0.72 13.48
CA PRO A 179 -20.91 -0.83 14.12
C PRO A 179 -22.11 -0.53 13.21
N SER A 180 -21.93 0.28 12.18
CA SER A 180 -22.94 0.57 11.16
C SER A 180 -22.28 1.01 9.85
N GLU A 181 -22.99 0.94 8.72
CA GLU A 181 -22.46 1.36 7.42
C GLU A 181 -21.95 2.81 7.38
N LYS A 182 -22.47 3.67 8.27
CA LYS A 182 -22.08 5.08 8.41
C LYS A 182 -21.03 5.32 9.50
N SER A 183 -20.72 4.31 10.32
CA SER A 183 -19.78 4.42 11.43
C SER A 183 -18.32 4.33 10.98
N GLN A 184 -17.42 4.82 11.83
CA GLN A 184 -15.98 4.66 11.64
C GLN A 184 -15.57 3.19 11.65
N THR A 185 -14.63 2.84 10.79
CA THR A 185 -14.04 1.50 10.73
C THR A 185 -12.89 1.39 11.73
N TYR A 186 -12.91 0.33 12.54
CA TYR A 186 -11.86 -0.03 13.48
C TYR A 186 -11.16 -1.30 13.03
N VAL A 187 -9.85 -1.38 13.26
CA VAL A 187 -9.01 -2.51 12.90
C VAL A 187 -8.23 -2.96 14.13
N SER A 188 -8.08 -4.26 14.30
CA SER A 188 -7.23 -4.89 15.30
C SER A 188 -6.41 -6.00 14.64
N ILE A 189 -5.31 -6.42 15.28
CA ILE A 189 -4.50 -7.57 14.87
C ILE A 189 -4.76 -8.74 15.82
N PHE A 190 -4.76 -9.96 15.29
CA PHE A 190 -4.74 -11.16 16.14
C PHE A 190 -3.29 -11.41 16.60
N ASN A 191 -3.07 -11.45 17.92
CA ASN A 191 -1.76 -11.52 18.59
C ASN A 191 -0.94 -12.81 18.36
N LEU A 192 -1.21 -13.59 17.31
CA LEU A 192 -0.52 -14.86 17.07
C LEU A 192 0.72 -14.74 16.16
N PHE A 193 0.92 -13.62 15.48
CA PHE A 193 2.06 -13.46 14.56
C PHE A 193 3.10 -12.49 15.14
N LYS A 194 4.22 -13.04 15.62
CA LYS A 194 5.49 -12.33 15.77
C LYS A 194 6.38 -12.79 14.62
N PRO A 195 6.56 -12.01 13.54
CA PRO A 195 7.61 -12.31 12.59
C PRO A 195 8.94 -11.98 13.27
N GLU A 196 9.52 -12.94 13.99
CA GLU A 196 10.96 -12.87 14.22
C GLU A 196 11.63 -13.16 12.88
N GLN A 197 12.41 -12.19 12.40
CA GLN A 197 13.30 -12.37 11.26
C GLN A 197 14.20 -13.58 11.53
N LYS A 198 13.92 -14.72 10.89
CA LYS A 198 14.89 -15.80 10.79
C LYS A 198 15.45 -15.89 9.38
N SER A 199 16.74 -15.62 9.33
CA SER A 199 17.69 -15.90 8.27
C SER A 199 17.44 -17.27 7.66
N LEU A 200 17.42 -17.32 6.32
CA LEU A 200 17.34 -18.55 5.55
C LEU A 200 18.46 -19.51 5.96
N THR A 201 18.10 -20.65 6.56
CA THR A 201 18.85 -21.89 6.41
C THR A 201 17.86 -23.04 6.26
N PRO A 202 17.98 -23.88 5.21
CA PRO A 202 17.10 -25.02 5.01
C PRO A 202 17.57 -26.20 5.87
N PRO A 203 16.69 -26.85 6.64
CA PRO A 203 16.97 -28.17 7.19
C PRO A 203 16.68 -29.25 6.15
N THR A 204 17.58 -30.22 6.18
CA THR A 204 17.77 -31.35 5.28
C THR A 204 16.59 -32.30 5.20
N ASP A 205 16.46 -32.82 3.98
CA ASP A 205 15.65 -33.92 3.46
C ASP A 205 15.49 -35.15 4.37
N ASN A 206 14.31 -35.77 4.34
CA ASN A 206 14.06 -37.21 4.50
C ASN A 206 12.57 -37.52 4.25
N GLY A 207 12.23 -38.04 3.06
CA GLY A 207 11.01 -38.83 2.82
C GLY A 207 10.07 -38.26 1.76
N GLU A 208 10.13 -38.81 0.55
CA GLU A 208 9.42 -38.42 -0.67
C GLU A 208 7.89 -38.33 -0.57
N VAL A 209 7.31 -37.15 -0.87
CA VAL A 209 6.20 -36.92 -1.84
C VAL A 209 6.27 -35.43 -2.27
N PRO A 210 6.28 -35.08 -3.57
CA PRO A 210 6.36 -33.68 -4.01
C PRO A 210 5.09 -32.92 -3.59
N THR A 211 5.18 -32.01 -2.61
CA THR A 211 4.01 -31.25 -2.11
C THR A 211 4.22 -29.74 -2.21
N ASN A 212 4.57 -29.30 -3.42
CA ASN A 212 4.33 -27.94 -3.86
C ASN A 212 3.05 -27.91 -4.70
N ILE A 213 1.92 -28.27 -4.07
CA ILE A 213 0.60 -28.10 -4.69
C ILE A 213 0.30 -26.61 -4.75
N THR A 214 0.51 -26.03 -5.93
CA THR A 214 0.25 -24.62 -6.21
C THR A 214 -1.09 -24.40 -6.91
N ASP A 215 -1.65 -25.43 -7.54
CA ASP A 215 -2.95 -25.38 -8.21
C ASP A 215 -4.02 -26.19 -7.45
N ILE A 216 -5.21 -25.61 -7.35
CA ILE A 216 -6.39 -26.26 -6.77
C ILE A 216 -6.89 -27.46 -7.59
N ALA A 217 -6.52 -27.55 -8.87
CA ALA A 217 -6.84 -28.68 -9.73
C ALA A 217 -6.15 -29.98 -9.29
N GLU A 218 -5.00 -29.87 -8.61
CA GLU A 218 -4.22 -31.01 -8.11
C GLU A 218 -4.81 -31.61 -6.82
N ILE A 219 -5.72 -30.88 -6.15
CA ILE A 219 -6.45 -31.38 -4.97
C ILE A 219 -7.59 -32.31 -5.43
N THR A 220 -7.22 -33.54 -5.77
CA THR A 220 -8.12 -34.55 -6.35
C THR A 220 -8.66 -35.57 -5.34
N SER A 221 -8.03 -35.71 -4.18
CA SER A 221 -8.44 -36.68 -3.15
C SER A 221 -8.48 -36.09 -1.74
N GLN A 222 -9.06 -36.86 -0.81
CA GLN A 222 -9.11 -36.51 0.60
C GLN A 222 -7.71 -36.48 1.24
N GLU A 223 -6.81 -37.42 0.89
CA GLU A 223 -5.45 -37.43 1.43
C GLU A 223 -4.64 -36.22 0.97
N VAL A 224 -4.81 -35.81 -0.30
CA VAL A 224 -4.15 -34.63 -0.84
C VAL A 224 -4.64 -33.36 -0.15
N MET A 225 -5.95 -33.26 0.09
CA MET A 225 -6.54 -32.14 0.82
C MET A 225 -6.01 -32.07 2.26
N GLU A 226 -5.94 -33.20 2.96
CA GLU A 226 -5.39 -33.25 4.33
C GLU A 226 -3.95 -32.74 4.37
N LYS A 227 -3.09 -33.16 3.44
CA LYS A 227 -1.71 -32.66 3.33
C LYS A 227 -1.64 -31.15 3.13
N VAL A 228 -2.51 -30.60 2.27
CA VAL A 228 -2.61 -29.14 2.05
C VAL A 228 -3.00 -28.43 3.35
N LEU A 229 -3.99 -28.95 4.08
CA LEU A 229 -4.42 -28.35 5.34
C LEU A 229 -3.35 -28.45 6.43
N VAL A 230 -2.65 -29.59 6.54
CA VAL A 230 -1.50 -29.75 7.45
C VAL A 230 -0.42 -28.73 7.14
N LYS A 231 -0.07 -28.53 5.86
CA LYS A 231 0.91 -27.51 5.46
C LYS A 231 0.48 -26.11 5.85
N ILE A 232 -0.80 -25.77 5.64
CA ILE A 232 -1.33 -24.46 6.05
C ILE A 232 -1.30 -24.30 7.57
N VAL A 233 -1.75 -25.30 8.34
CA VAL A 233 -1.71 -25.25 9.80
C VAL A 233 -0.26 -25.13 10.29
N THR A 234 0.67 -25.91 9.74
CA THR A 234 2.10 -25.85 10.06
C THR A 234 2.68 -24.45 9.83
N ASN A 235 2.33 -23.82 8.70
CA ASN A 235 2.75 -22.45 8.40
C ASN A 235 2.11 -21.41 9.32
N LEU A 236 0.87 -21.65 9.78
CA LEU A 236 0.17 -20.75 10.69
C LEU A 236 0.59 -20.93 12.16
N THR A 237 1.21 -22.07 12.51
CA THR A 237 1.66 -22.39 13.88
C THR A 237 3.18 -22.33 14.07
N ASP A 238 3.93 -21.93 13.04
CA ASP A 238 5.40 -22.02 12.99
C ASP A 238 5.92 -23.44 13.32
N GLY A 239 5.17 -24.46 12.94
CA GLY A 239 5.49 -25.86 13.21
C GLY A 239 5.35 -26.30 14.67
N SER A 240 4.81 -25.46 15.56
CA SER A 240 4.57 -25.84 16.96
C SER A 240 3.28 -26.66 17.09
N PRO A 241 3.33 -27.91 17.60
CA PRO A 241 2.16 -28.78 17.69
C PRO A 241 1.12 -28.32 18.73
N ASP A 242 1.55 -27.57 19.76
CA ASP A 242 0.67 -27.08 20.84
C ASP A 242 -0.12 -25.81 20.47
N ASN A 243 0.13 -25.23 19.29
CA ASN A 243 -0.55 -24.01 18.85
C ASN A 243 -1.87 -24.32 18.13
N TYR A 244 -2.93 -23.64 18.54
CA TYR A 244 -4.27 -23.78 17.96
C TYR A 244 -4.56 -22.65 16.97
N VAL A 245 -5.10 -23.01 15.81
CA VAL A 245 -5.50 -22.08 14.75
C VAL A 245 -7.02 -22.07 14.64
N PRO A 246 -7.69 -20.91 14.66
CA PRO A 246 -9.12 -20.85 14.35
C PRO A 246 -9.40 -21.43 12.97
N ILE A 247 -10.43 -22.28 12.84
CA ILE A 247 -10.75 -22.89 11.52
C ILE A 247 -11.09 -21.83 10.47
N SER A 248 -11.56 -20.64 10.89
CA SER A 248 -11.76 -19.50 10.01
C SER A 248 -10.48 -19.08 9.31
N ASN A 249 -9.35 -19.08 10.03
CA ASN A 249 -8.04 -18.69 9.52
C ASN A 249 -7.52 -19.74 8.54
N LEU A 250 -7.71 -21.03 8.85
CA LEU A 250 -7.40 -22.12 7.93
C LEU A 250 -8.18 -21.99 6.61
N GLY A 251 -9.49 -21.70 6.69
CA GLY A 251 -10.32 -21.49 5.50
C GLY A 251 -9.95 -20.25 4.70
N SER A 252 -9.56 -19.17 5.38
CA SER A 252 -9.09 -17.93 4.74
C SER A 252 -7.75 -18.12 4.04
N GLU A 253 -6.80 -18.78 4.68
CA GLU A 253 -5.47 -19.03 4.13
C GLU A 253 -5.53 -20.00 2.95
N PHE A 254 -6.40 -21.01 3.01
CA PHE A 254 -6.71 -21.85 1.87
C PHE A 254 -7.25 -21.04 0.68
N ASN A 255 -8.21 -20.14 0.92
CA ASN A 255 -8.76 -19.30 -0.14
C ASN A 255 -7.73 -18.32 -0.71
N ARG A 256 -6.80 -17.84 0.13
CA ARG A 256 -5.68 -16.99 -0.31
C ARG A 256 -4.74 -17.73 -1.25
N LEU A 257 -4.37 -18.96 -0.90
CA LEU A 257 -3.43 -19.77 -1.70
C LEU A 257 -4.05 -20.29 -3.00
N TYR A 258 -5.34 -20.64 -2.99
CA TYR A 258 -5.97 -21.39 -4.08
C TYR A 258 -7.12 -20.66 -4.77
N GLY A 259 -7.42 -19.42 -4.36
CA GLY A 259 -8.43 -18.56 -4.98
C GLY A 259 -9.87 -19.07 -4.89
N ARG A 260 -10.15 -20.09 -4.06
CA ARG A 260 -11.50 -20.63 -3.84
C ARG A 260 -11.79 -20.95 -2.37
N PRO A 261 -13.06 -20.81 -1.93
CA PRO A 261 -13.46 -21.21 -0.59
C PRO A 261 -13.23 -22.70 -0.34
N ILE A 262 -12.60 -23.02 0.79
CA ILE A 262 -12.29 -24.39 1.23
C ILE A 262 -13.52 -25.33 1.18
N THR A 263 -14.70 -24.81 1.52
CA THR A 263 -15.96 -25.56 1.52
C THR A 263 -16.40 -25.99 0.12
N LYS A 264 -16.06 -25.24 -0.93
CA LYS A 264 -16.34 -25.64 -2.32
C LYS A 264 -15.44 -26.80 -2.76
N THR A 265 -14.20 -26.82 -2.28
CA THR A 265 -13.25 -27.90 -2.57
C THR A 265 -13.63 -29.18 -1.83
N ILE A 266 -13.93 -29.09 -0.53
CA ILE A 266 -14.38 -30.23 0.30
C ILE A 266 -15.60 -30.93 -0.30
N LYS A 267 -16.56 -30.15 -0.82
CA LYS A 267 -17.78 -30.70 -1.42
C LYS A 267 -17.56 -31.60 -2.64
N ARG A 268 -16.38 -31.57 -3.28
CA ARG A 268 -16.07 -32.45 -4.42
C ARG A 268 -15.94 -33.92 -4.01
N PHE A 269 -15.47 -34.17 -2.80
CA PHE A 269 -15.24 -35.53 -2.26
C PHE A 269 -16.08 -35.83 -1.01
N GLN A 270 -16.59 -34.82 -0.30
CA GLN A 270 -17.46 -34.97 0.87
C GLN A 270 -18.67 -34.01 0.79
N PRO A 271 -19.67 -34.29 -0.07
CA PRO A 271 -20.75 -33.34 -0.42
C PRO A 271 -21.68 -32.98 0.76
N SER A 272 -21.81 -33.89 1.73
CA SER A 272 -22.77 -33.80 2.84
C SER A 272 -22.20 -33.19 4.12
N LYS A 273 -20.88 -32.95 4.21
CA LYS A 273 -20.22 -32.53 5.45
C LYS A 273 -19.89 -31.04 5.49
N LYS A 274 -20.10 -30.44 6.66
CA LYS A 274 -19.65 -29.07 6.98
C LYS A 274 -18.16 -29.09 7.34
N PHE A 275 -17.49 -27.96 7.18
CA PHE A 275 -16.03 -27.86 7.35
C PHE A 275 -15.49 -28.40 8.70
N PRO A 276 -16.07 -28.08 9.88
CA PRO A 276 -15.61 -28.68 11.14
C PRO A 276 -15.73 -30.21 11.15
N LYS A 277 -16.85 -30.74 10.63
CA LYS A 277 -17.10 -32.19 10.53
C LYS A 277 -16.22 -32.89 9.49
N TYR A 278 -15.63 -32.15 8.57
CA TYR A 278 -14.61 -32.66 7.68
C TYR A 278 -13.25 -32.75 8.39
N LEU A 279 -12.88 -31.74 9.19
CA LEU A 279 -11.63 -31.75 9.96
C LEU A 279 -11.55 -32.90 10.96
N GLU A 280 -12.68 -33.35 11.52
CA GLU A 280 -12.75 -34.57 12.36
C GLU A 280 -12.31 -35.86 11.62
N LEU A 281 -12.27 -35.86 10.28
CA LEU A 281 -11.82 -37.00 9.48
C LEU A 281 -10.33 -36.98 9.16
N CYS A 282 -9.67 -35.84 9.39
CA CYS A 282 -8.24 -35.72 9.15
C CYS A 282 -7.48 -36.34 10.31
N THR A 283 -6.72 -37.39 10.05
CA THR A 283 -5.94 -38.11 11.08
C THR A 283 -4.78 -37.31 11.64
N SER A 284 -4.31 -36.31 10.89
CA SER A 284 -3.17 -35.47 11.24
C SER A 284 -3.57 -34.17 11.95
N LEU A 285 -4.87 -33.94 12.15
CA LEU A 285 -5.41 -32.69 12.69
C LEU A 285 -6.34 -32.98 13.87
N LYS A 286 -6.20 -32.19 14.94
CA LYS A 286 -7.05 -32.27 16.12
C LYS A 286 -7.95 -31.05 16.21
N LEU A 287 -9.26 -31.27 16.27
CA LEU A 287 -10.27 -30.22 16.36
C LEU A 287 -10.62 -29.92 17.84
N HIS A 288 -10.67 -28.64 18.19
CA HIS A 288 -11.01 -28.15 19.53
C HIS A 288 -12.15 -27.15 19.44
N GLN A 289 -13.02 -27.14 20.44
CA GLN A 289 -14.09 -26.15 20.56
C GLN A 289 -13.93 -25.36 21.85
N SER A 290 -13.96 -24.03 21.77
CA SER A 290 -13.94 -23.18 22.97
C SER A 290 -15.32 -23.14 23.64
N GLU A 291 -15.35 -22.67 24.89
CA GLU A 291 -16.59 -22.46 25.66
C GLU A 291 -17.58 -21.51 24.97
N GLU A 292 -17.06 -20.55 24.18
CA GLU A 292 -17.84 -19.63 23.35
C GLU A 292 -18.34 -20.25 22.02
N GLY A 293 -18.12 -21.56 21.82
CA GLY A 293 -18.57 -22.30 20.64
C GLY A 293 -17.70 -22.10 19.39
N ARG A 294 -16.52 -21.47 19.50
CA ARG A 294 -15.59 -21.26 18.37
C ARG A 294 -14.73 -22.49 18.14
N TRP A 295 -14.43 -22.78 16.88
CA TRP A 295 -13.68 -23.97 16.47
C TRP A 295 -12.23 -23.64 16.13
N PHE A 296 -11.32 -24.47 16.63
CA PHE A 296 -9.88 -24.39 16.45
C PHE A 296 -9.32 -25.73 16.00
N VAL A 297 -8.16 -25.71 15.34
CA VAL A 297 -7.45 -26.89 14.86
C VAL A 297 -5.97 -26.80 15.23
N SER A 298 -5.39 -27.92 15.66
CA SER A 298 -3.93 -28.08 15.84
C SER A 298 -3.44 -29.28 15.05
N LEU A 299 -2.11 -29.41 14.93
CA LEU A 299 -1.49 -30.66 14.51
C LEU A 299 -1.71 -31.71 15.62
N GLN A 300 -1.76 -32.98 15.21
CA GLN A 300 -1.82 -34.13 16.12
C GLN A 300 -0.42 -34.67 16.45
#